data_AF-A0A6D2K784-F1
#
_entry.id   AF-A0A6D2K784-F1
#
_cell.length_a   1.000
_cell.length_b   1.000
_cell.length_c   1.000
_cell.angle_alpha   90.00
_cell.angle_beta   90.00
_cell.angle_gamma   90.00
#
_symmetry.space_group_name_H-M   'P 1'
#
loop_
_entity.id
_entity.type
_entity.pdbx_description
1 polymer ?
#
loop_
_entity_poly.entity_id
_entity_poly.type
_entity_poly.pdbx_seq_one_letter_code
_entity_poly.pdbx_strand_id
1 'polypeptide(L)'
;MPLGTIVRLLENHGRSREKVTIGCLNNLYKSVLDMNIDHFRSEACKKMLIYPKNAKEDQCRRLKINIDDKEATKCFMCPKSLEKKSCREFFSNFNTSRCSCGNLMDKEIPSSPEFEKMLGDSYEYDGVFVHGDGNMAFIVSDDMKIDNFSWDLFRKNVKDLGCVNLLDEIGEGEAEIDFREAMTLLRSIFTSETPLTTTFFPFQSSSYPSKRAFKPSTTQYDQVLGQVLSLKVYLSKHDKGKVVYVECGEGFIDLLCTFLVLPLEYVCEIFSASDDDGLGCIGNLFRSFKGLSCSEIAIPWYYSCRKNLLGITVQDPPPSFYHEDIHKHVTAMDPKTEMSGKTRSSGGFVKSNKKFLVSDDLRITPLSADLTMRELKDLKISFDDVTIEQITIGKAEAINLLKSSFVTSSALTNGLSDLFSKKLEG
;
A
#
# COMPACT_ATOMS: atom_id res chain seq x y z
N MET A 1 -5.41 5.83 1.41
CA MET A 1 -4.76 5.06 2.50
C MET A 1 -3.84 4.00 1.92
N PRO A 2 -2.58 3.87 2.40
CA PRO A 2 -1.63 2.84 1.94
C PRO A 2 -2.05 1.40 2.26
N LEU A 3 -1.75 0.43 1.39
CA LEU A 3 -2.12 -0.99 1.59
C LEU A 3 -1.56 -1.60 2.87
N GLY A 4 -0.32 -1.27 3.24
CA GLY A 4 0.30 -1.73 4.50
C GLY A 4 -0.41 -1.18 5.73
N THR A 5 -1.02 0.00 5.65
CA THR A 5 -1.89 0.53 6.71
C THR A 5 -3.15 -0.33 6.84
N ILE A 6 -3.80 -0.65 5.72
CA ILE A 6 -5.02 -1.46 5.70
C ILE A 6 -4.76 -2.84 6.29
N VAL A 7 -3.71 -3.54 5.82
CA VAL A 7 -3.31 -4.86 6.32
C VAL A 7 -3.12 -4.81 7.84
N ARG A 8 -2.36 -3.85 8.35
CA ARG A 8 -2.09 -3.68 9.78
C ARG A 8 -3.36 -3.41 10.60
N LEU A 9 -4.25 -2.53 10.13
CA LEU A 9 -5.49 -2.21 10.82
C LEU A 9 -6.44 -3.42 10.89
N LEU A 10 -6.57 -4.15 9.78
CA LEU A 10 -7.45 -5.33 9.71
C LEU A 10 -6.95 -6.50 10.53
N GLU A 11 -5.63 -6.68 10.69
CA GLU A 11 -5.05 -7.70 11.57
C GLU A 11 -5.35 -7.44 13.05
N ASN A 12 -5.48 -6.18 13.45
CA ASN A 12 -5.70 -5.79 14.84
C ASN A 12 -7.19 -5.64 15.23
N HIS A 13 -8.13 -5.72 14.28
CA HIS A 13 -9.55 -5.47 14.54
C HIS A 13 -10.30 -6.72 15.06
N GLY A 14 -10.68 -6.69 16.34
CA GLY A 14 -11.11 -7.84 17.16
C GLY A 14 -12.60 -8.22 17.19
N ARG A 15 -13.41 -8.03 16.14
CA ARG A 15 -14.79 -8.56 16.11
C ARG A 15 -14.87 -10.06 15.73
N SER A 16 -13.87 -10.62 15.04
CA SER A 16 -13.89 -12.03 14.60
C SER A 16 -12.53 -12.69 14.82
N ARG A 17 -12.54 -13.96 15.29
CA ARG A 17 -11.34 -14.80 15.41
C ARG A 17 -10.71 -15.10 14.04
N GLU A 18 -11.43 -14.87 12.94
CA GLU A 18 -10.93 -15.08 11.59
C GLU A 18 -10.08 -13.91 11.13
N LYS A 19 -8.85 -14.22 10.70
CA LYS A 19 -7.94 -13.24 10.12
C LYS A 19 -8.41 -12.88 8.72
N VAL A 20 -8.49 -11.57 8.42
CA VAL A 20 -8.74 -11.10 7.05
C VAL A 20 -7.44 -11.17 6.28
N THR A 21 -7.49 -11.84 5.13
CA THR A 21 -6.36 -11.90 4.20
C THR A 21 -6.64 -11.06 2.97
N ILE A 22 -5.80 -10.06 2.71
CA ILE A 22 -5.76 -9.30 1.47
C ILE A 22 -4.71 -9.96 0.57
N GLY A 23 -5.12 -11.05 -0.10
CA GLY A 23 -4.23 -11.85 -0.93
C GLY A 23 -2.96 -12.26 -0.19
N CYS A 24 -1.80 -11.93 -0.78
CA CYS A 24 -0.47 -12.18 -0.23
C CYS A 24 0.09 -11.00 0.58
N LEU A 25 -0.61 -9.86 0.65
CA LEU A 25 -0.07 -8.64 1.29
C LEU A 25 0.11 -8.80 2.80
N ASN A 26 -0.69 -9.62 3.47
CA ASN A 26 -0.47 -9.96 4.89
C ASN A 26 0.88 -10.64 5.12
N ASN A 27 1.24 -11.61 4.27
CA ASN A 27 2.51 -12.32 4.36
C ASN A 27 3.70 -11.39 4.08
N LEU A 28 3.55 -10.53 3.08
CA LEU A 28 4.55 -9.53 2.74
C LEU A 28 4.77 -8.54 3.89
N TYR A 29 3.68 -7.97 4.42
CA TYR A 29 3.71 -7.06 5.56
C TYR A 29 4.38 -7.71 6.78
N LYS A 30 3.96 -8.93 7.12
CA LYS A 30 4.54 -9.71 8.22
C LYS A 30 6.03 -9.98 8.01
N SER A 31 6.45 -10.30 6.78
CA SER A 31 7.87 -10.53 6.48
C SER A 31 8.70 -9.26 6.72
N VAL A 32 8.20 -8.09 6.34
CA VAL A 32 8.86 -6.80 6.61
C VAL A 32 8.90 -6.49 8.11
N LEU A 33 7.84 -6.81 8.84
CA LEU A 33 7.77 -6.65 10.31
C LEU A 33 8.82 -7.52 11.01
N ASP A 34 8.89 -8.80 10.65
CA ASP A 34 9.74 -9.82 11.29
C ASP A 34 11.22 -9.69 10.90
N MET A 35 11.54 -9.16 9.71
CA MET A 35 12.92 -9.05 9.20
C MET A 35 13.80 -8.14 10.07
N ASN A 36 15.01 -8.60 10.40
CA ASN A 36 15.95 -7.83 11.20
C ASN A 36 16.37 -6.52 10.49
N ILE A 37 16.57 -5.46 11.27
CA ILE A 37 16.98 -4.14 10.81
C ILE A 37 18.26 -4.15 9.98
N ASP A 38 19.15 -5.12 10.18
CA ASP A 38 20.40 -5.26 9.42
C ASP A 38 20.22 -5.47 7.91
N HIS A 39 19.02 -5.86 7.47
CA HIS A 39 18.66 -5.98 6.05
C HIS A 39 18.23 -4.65 5.42
N PHE A 40 17.75 -3.70 6.23
CA PHE A 40 17.32 -2.39 5.78
C PHE A 40 18.48 -1.40 5.79
N ARG A 41 18.42 -0.38 4.92
CA ARG A 41 19.45 0.68 4.86
C ARG A 41 19.51 1.52 6.12
N SER A 42 18.34 1.83 6.67
CA SER A 42 18.20 2.60 7.91
C SER A 42 17.01 2.09 8.72
N GLU A 43 16.97 2.47 10.00
CA GLU A 43 15.81 2.21 10.84
C GLU A 43 14.56 2.98 10.36
N ALA A 44 14.76 4.14 9.72
CA ALA A 44 13.68 4.85 9.06
C ALA A 44 13.08 4.05 7.89
N CYS A 45 13.89 3.33 7.09
CA CYS A 45 13.39 2.47 6.00
C CYS A 45 12.42 1.40 6.51
N LYS A 46 12.78 0.69 7.59
CA LYS A 46 11.88 -0.33 8.16
C LYS A 46 10.61 0.32 8.73
N LYS A 47 10.76 1.42 9.48
CA LYS A 47 9.65 2.13 10.11
C LYS A 47 8.64 2.66 9.10
N MET A 48 9.09 3.24 7.98
CA MET A 48 8.22 3.79 6.94
C MET A 48 7.45 2.73 6.12
N LEU A 49 7.89 1.47 6.16
CA LEU A 49 7.20 0.35 5.51
C LEU A 49 6.17 -0.31 6.43
N ILE A 50 6.47 -0.38 7.74
CA ILE A 50 5.56 -0.91 8.76
C ILE A 50 4.44 0.09 9.08
N TYR A 51 4.76 1.39 9.06
CA TYR A 51 3.84 2.50 9.27
C TYR A 51 3.87 3.47 8.08
N PRO A 52 3.33 3.06 6.92
CA PRO A 52 3.40 3.86 5.71
C PRO A 52 2.57 5.14 5.81
N LYS A 53 3.10 6.26 5.36
CA LYS A 53 2.42 7.56 5.41
C LYS A 53 1.53 7.77 4.20
N ASN A 54 0.43 8.46 4.42
CA ASN A 54 -0.51 8.86 3.37
C ASN A 54 -0.08 10.23 2.83
N ALA A 55 -0.05 10.39 1.51
CA ALA A 55 0.16 11.68 0.85
C ALA A 55 -0.91 12.73 1.21
N LYS A 56 -2.10 12.27 1.65
CA LYS A 56 -3.25 13.09 2.05
C LYS A 56 -3.50 13.06 3.57
N GLU A 57 -2.44 12.87 4.36
CA GLU A 57 -2.49 12.75 5.82
C GLU A 57 -3.25 13.90 6.48
N ASP A 58 -2.96 15.15 6.10
CA ASP A 58 -3.56 16.33 6.70
C ASP A 58 -5.05 16.46 6.39
N GLN A 59 -5.49 16.11 5.16
CA GLN A 59 -6.92 16.03 4.86
C GLN A 59 -7.58 14.92 5.69
N CYS A 60 -6.98 13.73 5.77
CA CYS A 60 -7.55 12.61 6.51
C CYS A 60 -7.71 12.89 8.02
N ARG A 61 -6.83 13.70 8.62
CA ARG A 61 -6.96 14.10 10.03
C ARG A 61 -8.17 14.96 10.34
N ARG A 62 -8.68 15.69 9.35
CA ARG A 62 -9.86 16.54 9.48
C ARG A 62 -11.16 15.73 9.40
N LEU A 63 -11.11 14.43 9.11
CA LEU A 63 -12.27 13.56 9.10
C LEU A 63 -12.83 13.39 10.51
N LYS A 64 -14.17 13.41 10.63
CA LYS A 64 -14.87 13.15 11.91
C LYS A 64 -14.48 11.79 12.51
N ILE A 65 -14.30 10.79 11.65
CA ILE A 65 -13.84 9.46 12.03
C ILE A 65 -12.53 9.21 11.29
N ASN A 66 -11.42 9.32 11.99
CA ASN A 66 -10.11 8.95 11.46
C ASN A 66 -9.78 7.51 11.87
N ILE A 67 -9.76 6.60 10.90
CA ILE A 67 -9.38 5.19 11.10
C ILE A 67 -7.87 4.96 11.05
N ASP A 68 -7.08 5.93 10.57
CA ASP A 68 -5.61 5.85 10.60
C ASP A 68 -5.13 6.24 11.99
N ASP A 69 -4.60 5.26 12.73
CA ASP A 69 -4.13 5.35 14.11
C ASP A 69 -2.75 6.02 14.25
N LYS A 70 -2.31 6.77 13.23
CA LYS A 70 -0.99 7.44 13.22
C LYS A 70 -1.05 8.85 13.78
N GLU A 71 -0.04 9.17 14.60
CA GLU A 71 0.22 10.53 15.06
C GLU A 71 0.61 11.48 13.92
N ALA A 72 0.51 12.78 14.22
CA ALA A 72 1.07 13.88 13.45
C ALA A 72 2.44 13.57 12.85
N THR A 73 2.62 13.85 11.55
CA THR A 73 3.95 13.88 10.96
C THR A 73 4.77 14.97 11.65
N LYS A 74 5.66 14.53 12.52
CA LYS A 74 6.64 15.35 13.21
C LYS A 74 7.89 15.50 12.36
N CYS A 75 8.63 16.56 12.60
CA CYS A 75 9.93 16.81 12.01
C CYS A 75 10.99 16.84 13.10
N PHE A 76 12.15 16.27 12.78
CA PHE A 76 13.22 16.09 13.73
C PHE A 76 14.56 16.58 13.18
N MET A 77 15.40 17.09 14.05
CA MET A 77 16.78 17.49 13.78
C MET A 77 17.76 16.66 14.61
N CYS A 78 19.03 16.78 14.27
CA CYS A 78 20.09 16.25 15.11
C CYS A 78 20.17 17.00 16.46
N PRO A 79 20.33 16.32 17.60
CA PRO A 79 20.59 16.98 18.89
C PRO A 79 21.80 17.90 18.87
N LYS A 80 22.83 17.55 18.08
CA LYS A 80 24.05 18.35 17.90
C LYS A 80 23.90 19.46 16.86
N SER A 81 22.69 19.79 16.43
CA SER A 81 22.46 20.87 15.46
C SER A 81 23.02 22.19 15.99
N LEU A 82 22.79 22.55 17.24
CA LEU A 82 23.33 23.78 17.83
C LEU A 82 24.86 23.75 18.05
N GLU A 83 25.47 22.57 18.11
CA GLU A 83 26.90 22.42 18.42
C GLU A 83 27.78 22.31 17.17
N LYS A 84 27.32 21.60 16.13
CA LYS A 84 28.13 21.23 14.97
C LYS A 84 27.54 21.76 13.67
N LYS A 85 28.33 22.53 12.90
CA LYS A 85 27.90 23.11 11.62
C LYS A 85 27.34 22.08 10.63
N SER A 86 27.94 20.89 10.56
CA SER A 86 27.50 19.81 9.65
C SER A 86 26.15 19.18 10.02
N CYS A 87 25.61 19.46 11.22
CA CYS A 87 24.36 18.91 11.73
C CYS A 87 23.18 19.88 11.60
N ARG A 88 23.39 21.08 11.02
CA ARG A 88 22.38 22.15 10.90
C ARG A 88 21.68 22.20 9.55
N GLU A 89 22.05 21.32 8.62
CA GLU A 89 21.61 21.43 7.22
C GLU A 89 20.29 20.70 6.94
N PHE A 90 19.93 19.74 7.79
CA PHE A 90 18.86 18.79 7.47
C PHE A 90 17.87 18.59 8.61
N PHE A 91 16.62 18.32 8.24
CA PHE A 91 15.57 17.77 9.11
C PHE A 91 15.02 16.47 8.50
N SER A 92 14.34 15.64 9.28
CA SER A 92 13.70 14.42 8.79
C SER A 92 12.32 14.20 9.42
N ASN A 93 11.41 13.55 8.70
CA ASN A 93 10.11 13.13 9.23
C ASN A 93 10.16 11.82 10.05
N PHE A 94 11.37 11.30 10.29
CA PHE A 94 11.62 10.07 11.05
C PHE A 94 12.69 10.34 12.09
N ASN A 95 12.35 10.08 13.35
CA ASN A 95 13.29 10.25 14.46
C ASN A 95 14.46 9.24 14.45
N THR A 96 14.38 8.25 13.57
CA THR A 96 15.37 7.18 13.40
C THR A 96 16.29 7.42 12.19
N SER A 97 16.16 8.57 11.53
CA SER A 97 17.10 9.01 10.49
C SER A 97 18.46 9.36 11.08
N ARG A 98 19.54 9.04 10.36
CA ARG A 98 20.92 9.31 10.82
C ARG A 98 21.46 10.61 10.26
N CYS A 99 21.88 11.49 11.15
CA CYS A 99 22.58 12.73 10.79
C CYS A 99 24.01 12.45 10.29
N SER A 100 24.63 13.44 9.65
CA SER A 100 26.03 13.41 9.20
C SER A 100 27.06 13.14 10.30
N CYS A 101 26.71 13.40 11.56
CA CYS A 101 27.56 13.08 12.72
C CYS A 101 27.40 11.64 13.24
N GLY A 102 26.50 10.84 12.67
CA GLY A 102 26.21 9.46 13.10
C GLY A 102 25.07 9.33 14.10
N ASN A 103 24.70 10.40 14.81
CA ASN A 103 23.58 10.42 15.75
C ASN A 103 22.23 10.32 15.03
N LEU A 104 21.23 9.80 15.73
CA LEU A 104 19.83 9.89 15.30
C LEU A 104 19.35 11.34 15.33
N MET A 105 18.38 11.64 14.48
CA MET A 105 17.69 12.92 14.44
C MET A 105 16.44 12.82 15.29
N ASP A 106 16.55 12.93 16.60
CA ASP A 106 15.47 12.73 17.58
C ASP A 106 15.06 14.02 18.31
N LYS A 107 15.69 15.16 18.00
CA LYS A 107 15.26 16.47 18.50
C LYS A 107 14.07 16.96 17.68
N GLU A 108 12.86 16.90 18.24
CA GLU A 108 11.64 17.41 17.60
C GLU A 108 11.73 18.92 17.34
N ILE A 109 11.30 19.33 16.14
CA ILE A 109 11.08 20.74 15.78
C ILE A 109 9.64 21.07 16.19
N PRO A 110 9.42 22.05 17.07
CA PRO A 110 8.08 22.48 17.41
C PRO A 110 7.33 22.90 16.14
N SER A 111 6.10 22.40 15.96
CA SER A 111 5.22 22.88 14.90
C SER A 111 4.87 24.35 15.15
N SER A 112 5.37 25.25 14.30
CA SER A 112 4.85 26.61 14.24
C SER A 112 3.65 26.66 13.28
N PRO A 113 2.73 27.62 13.42
CA PRO A 113 1.62 27.80 12.47
C PRO A 113 2.11 28.03 11.02
N GLU A 114 3.30 28.60 10.86
CA GLU A 114 3.97 28.79 9.57
C GLU A 114 4.48 27.45 9.03
N PHE A 115 5.01 26.59 9.91
CA PHE A 115 5.46 25.24 9.58
C PHE A 115 4.31 24.32 9.18
N GLU A 116 3.15 24.42 9.85
CA GLU A 116 1.94 23.68 9.51
C GLU A 116 1.34 24.15 8.18
N LYS A 117 1.34 25.48 7.91
CA LYS A 117 0.96 26.03 6.60
C LYS A 117 1.91 25.66 5.47
N MET A 118 3.19 25.37 5.77
CA MET A 118 4.14 24.88 4.76
C MET A 118 3.97 23.38 4.45
N LEU A 119 3.42 22.60 5.37
CA LEU A 119 3.24 21.15 5.22
C LEU A 119 1.88 20.78 4.61
N GLY A 120 0.87 21.66 4.70
CA GLY A 120 -0.47 21.40 4.19
C GLY A 120 -1.08 22.54 3.40
N ASP A 121 -1.94 22.21 2.45
CA ASP A 121 -2.73 23.19 1.70
C ASP A 121 -3.78 23.84 2.60
N SER A 122 -3.67 25.16 2.81
CA SER A 122 -4.68 25.94 3.52
C SER A 122 -5.88 26.21 2.61
N TYR A 123 -6.85 25.29 2.59
CA TYR A 123 -8.16 25.58 2.01
C TYR A 123 -9.23 25.71 3.10
N GLU A 124 -9.75 26.92 3.26
CA GLU A 124 -11.00 27.25 3.98
C GLU A 124 -12.20 26.70 3.19
N TYR A 125 -12.38 25.38 3.17
CA TYR A 125 -13.64 24.77 2.74
C TYR A 125 -14.33 24.10 3.92
N ASP A 126 -15.66 24.21 3.95
CA ASP A 126 -16.58 23.63 4.94
C ASP A 126 -16.77 22.10 4.75
N GLY A 127 -15.65 21.39 4.64
CA GLY A 127 -15.61 19.96 4.35
C GLY A 127 -14.19 19.45 4.05
N VAL A 128 -14.00 18.13 4.11
CA VAL A 128 -12.72 17.49 3.75
C VAL A 128 -12.69 17.13 2.27
N PHE A 129 -13.64 16.28 1.84
CA PHE A 129 -13.75 15.79 0.46
C PHE A 129 -15.05 16.17 -0.24
N VAL A 130 -16.08 16.57 0.51
CA VAL A 130 -17.41 16.96 0.01
C VAL A 130 -17.80 18.30 0.63
N HIS A 131 -18.45 19.17 -0.14
CA HIS A 131 -18.97 20.43 0.38
C HIS A 131 -20.11 20.19 1.37
N GLY A 132 -20.01 20.77 2.56
CA GLY A 132 -20.94 20.58 3.67
C GLY A 132 -22.15 21.52 3.68
N ASP A 133 -22.56 22.07 2.54
CA ASP A 133 -23.68 23.02 2.48
C ASP A 133 -25.06 22.40 2.80
N GLY A 134 -25.10 21.08 3.06
CA GLY A 134 -26.29 20.32 3.46
C GLY A 134 -27.27 20.04 2.31
N ASN A 135 -26.96 20.48 1.09
CA ASN A 135 -27.86 20.35 -0.05
C ASN A 135 -27.63 19.06 -0.86
N MET A 136 -26.53 18.36 -0.59
CA MET A 136 -26.16 17.11 -1.27
C MET A 136 -26.47 15.91 -0.39
N ALA A 137 -27.39 15.07 -0.85
CA ALA A 137 -27.64 13.75 -0.29
C ALA A 137 -27.12 12.68 -1.26
N PHE A 138 -26.58 11.59 -0.72
CA PHE A 138 -26.06 10.46 -1.50
C PHE A 138 -26.80 9.19 -1.11
N ILE A 139 -26.98 8.30 -2.08
CA ILE A 139 -27.40 6.92 -1.82
C ILE A 139 -26.17 6.02 -1.91
N VAL A 140 -26.01 5.15 -0.92
CA VAL A 140 -24.95 4.13 -0.90
C VAL A 140 -25.63 2.77 -0.87
N SER A 141 -25.43 1.98 -1.93
CA SER A 141 -25.94 0.62 -1.99
C SER A 141 -25.08 -0.33 -1.17
N ASP A 142 -25.63 -1.50 -0.82
CA ASP A 142 -24.91 -2.51 -0.04
C ASP A 142 -23.65 -3.02 -0.75
N ASP A 143 -23.63 -3.03 -2.09
CA ASP A 143 -22.43 -3.34 -2.88
C ASP A 143 -21.46 -2.15 -3.05
N MET A 144 -21.62 -1.09 -2.25
CA MET A 144 -20.80 0.14 -2.17
C MET A 144 -20.80 1.03 -3.42
N LYS A 145 -21.85 1.01 -4.24
CA LYS A 145 -22.04 2.04 -5.25
C LYS A 145 -22.59 3.29 -4.59
N ILE A 146 -22.00 4.44 -4.94
CA ILE A 146 -22.43 5.76 -4.49
C ILE A 146 -22.99 6.51 -5.69
N ASP A 147 -24.19 7.07 -5.51
CA ASP A 147 -24.86 7.94 -6.46
C ASP A 147 -25.46 9.16 -5.74
N ASN A 148 -25.74 10.23 -6.48
CA ASN A 148 -26.52 11.35 -5.98
C ASN A 148 -27.94 10.88 -5.65
N PHE A 149 -28.46 11.26 -4.48
CA PHE A 149 -29.80 10.89 -4.08
C PHE A 149 -30.84 11.58 -4.97
N SER A 150 -31.75 10.78 -5.51
CA SER A 150 -33.01 11.22 -6.11
C SER A 150 -34.09 10.23 -5.75
N TRP A 151 -35.28 10.72 -5.42
CA TRP A 151 -36.43 9.86 -5.15
C TRP A 151 -36.75 8.92 -6.32
N ASP A 152 -36.49 9.32 -7.55
CA ASP A 152 -36.71 8.47 -8.72
C ASP A 152 -35.68 7.35 -8.82
N LEU A 153 -34.41 7.65 -8.50
CA LEU A 153 -33.35 6.65 -8.43
C LEU A 153 -33.58 5.67 -7.29
N PHE A 154 -33.95 6.17 -6.10
CA PHE A 154 -34.30 5.34 -4.95
C PHE A 154 -35.42 4.36 -5.30
N ARG A 155 -36.53 4.85 -5.87
CA ARG A 155 -37.65 3.97 -6.28
C ARG A 155 -37.24 2.95 -7.34
N LYS A 156 -36.37 3.33 -8.28
CA LYS A 156 -35.84 2.40 -9.28
C LYS A 156 -35.02 1.29 -8.63
N ASN A 157 -34.06 1.64 -7.77
CA ASN A 157 -33.20 0.67 -7.09
C ASN A 157 -34.01 -0.30 -6.22
N VAL A 158 -35.05 0.19 -5.52
CA VAL A 158 -35.96 -0.65 -4.72
C VAL A 158 -36.76 -1.62 -5.60
N LYS A 159 -37.25 -1.18 -6.77
CA LYS A 159 -37.91 -2.07 -7.72
C LYS A 159 -36.97 -3.13 -8.27
N ASP A 160 -35.74 -2.75 -8.60
CA ASP A 160 -34.71 -3.66 -9.13
C ASP A 160 -34.32 -4.74 -8.08
N LEU A 161 -34.48 -4.44 -6.79
CA LEU A 161 -34.31 -5.40 -5.68
C LEU A 161 -35.51 -6.35 -5.47
N GLY A 162 -36.60 -6.19 -6.24
CA GLY A 162 -37.78 -7.05 -6.17
C GLY A 162 -38.83 -6.62 -5.14
N CYS A 163 -38.66 -5.48 -4.47
CA CYS A 163 -39.66 -4.91 -3.57
C CYS A 163 -40.78 -4.25 -4.38
N VAL A 164 -41.96 -4.86 -4.40
CA VAL A 164 -43.12 -4.39 -5.18
C VAL A 164 -43.89 -3.29 -4.43
N ASN A 165 -43.92 -3.35 -3.09
CA ASN A 165 -44.63 -2.41 -2.22
C ASN A 165 -43.66 -1.61 -1.33
N LEU A 166 -43.24 -0.45 -1.84
CA LEU A 166 -42.23 0.44 -1.25
C LEU A 166 -42.46 0.88 0.21
N LEU A 167 -43.72 0.97 0.65
CA LEU A 167 -44.10 1.59 1.93
C LEU A 167 -44.34 0.58 3.06
N ASP A 168 -44.60 -0.69 2.76
CA ASP A 168 -44.95 -1.70 3.76
C ASP A 168 -43.78 -2.65 4.10
N GLU A 169 -42.77 -2.76 3.22
CA GLU A 169 -41.67 -3.73 3.34
C GLU A 169 -40.32 -3.13 3.73
N ILE A 170 -40.16 -1.80 3.68
CA ILE A 170 -38.90 -1.12 4.02
C ILE A 170 -38.98 -0.60 5.45
N GLY A 171 -38.15 -1.18 6.33
CA GLY A 171 -37.89 -0.62 7.65
C GLY A 171 -36.89 0.53 7.56
N GLU A 172 -37.26 1.70 8.06
CA GLU A 172 -36.32 2.81 8.25
C GLU A 172 -35.56 2.63 9.57
N GLY A 173 -34.24 2.83 9.53
CA GLY A 173 -33.38 2.74 10.70
C GLY A 173 -32.22 3.73 10.58
N GLU A 174 -31.91 4.40 11.68
CA GLU A 174 -30.74 5.26 11.78
C GLU A 174 -29.58 4.45 12.39
N ALA A 175 -28.43 4.48 11.71
CA ALA A 175 -27.21 3.86 12.21
C ALA A 175 -26.20 4.94 12.57
N GLU A 176 -25.73 4.94 13.82
CA GLU A 176 -24.59 5.74 14.24
C GLU A 176 -23.29 5.01 13.84
N ILE A 177 -22.38 5.73 13.19
CA ILE A 177 -21.08 5.18 12.78
C ILE A 177 -20.03 5.76 13.72
N ASP A 178 -19.44 4.91 14.56
CA ASP A 178 -18.25 5.26 15.32
C ASP A 178 -16.98 4.61 14.71
N PHE A 179 -15.83 4.75 15.35
CA PHE A 179 -14.57 4.16 14.89
C PHE A 179 -14.66 2.64 14.65
N ARG A 180 -15.39 1.92 15.50
CA ARG A 180 -15.61 0.47 15.44
C ARG A 180 -16.46 0.09 14.24
N GLU A 181 -17.58 0.78 14.00
CA GLU A 181 -18.41 0.54 12.82
C GLU A 181 -17.63 0.88 11.54
N ALA A 182 -16.88 1.98 11.52
CA ALA A 182 -16.03 2.34 10.39
C ALA A 182 -14.96 1.28 10.09
N MET A 183 -14.32 0.72 11.12
CA MET A 183 -13.33 -0.36 10.96
C MET A 183 -13.98 -1.68 10.54
N THR A 184 -15.18 -1.96 11.05
CA THR A 184 -15.97 -3.12 10.63
C THR A 184 -16.37 -2.99 9.16
N LEU A 185 -16.81 -1.80 8.73
CA LEU A 185 -17.14 -1.51 7.33
C LEU A 185 -15.92 -1.68 6.43
N LEU A 186 -14.76 -1.13 6.83
CA LEU A 186 -13.50 -1.36 6.11
C LEU A 186 -13.23 -2.85 5.95
N ARG A 187 -13.35 -3.64 7.02
CA ARG A 187 -13.18 -5.10 6.95
C ARG A 187 -14.18 -5.75 6.01
N SER A 188 -15.45 -5.38 6.10
CA SER A 188 -16.53 -5.98 5.31
C SER A 188 -16.36 -5.71 3.82
N ILE A 189 -15.87 -4.53 3.43
CA ILE A 189 -15.57 -4.19 2.03
C ILE A 189 -14.57 -5.17 1.39
N PHE A 190 -13.66 -5.76 2.17
CA PHE A 190 -12.70 -6.75 1.69
C PHE A 190 -13.19 -8.20 1.77
N THR A 191 -14.30 -8.47 2.46
CA THR A 191 -14.69 -9.85 2.84
C THR A 191 -16.11 -10.23 2.45
N SER A 192 -16.99 -9.27 2.20
CA SER A 192 -18.40 -9.46 1.88
C SER A 192 -18.77 -8.81 0.55
N GLU A 193 -19.81 -9.34 -0.10
CA GLU A 193 -20.52 -8.67 -1.21
C GLU A 193 -21.59 -7.69 -0.72
N THR A 194 -21.90 -7.73 0.59
CA THR A 194 -22.89 -6.89 1.29
C THR A 194 -22.29 -6.21 2.53
N PRO A 195 -21.29 -5.31 2.36
CA PRO A 195 -20.59 -4.64 3.46
C PRO A 195 -21.45 -3.81 4.40
N LEU A 196 -22.54 -3.17 3.97
CA LEU A 196 -23.42 -2.41 4.86
C LEU A 196 -24.22 -3.37 5.73
N THR A 197 -24.84 -4.40 5.14
CA THR A 197 -25.62 -5.40 5.87
C THR A 197 -24.76 -6.16 6.87
N THR A 198 -23.56 -6.60 6.47
CA THR A 198 -22.62 -7.28 7.39
C THR A 198 -22.12 -6.39 8.53
N THR A 199 -22.04 -5.07 8.32
CA THR A 199 -21.55 -4.14 9.34
C THR A 199 -22.62 -3.76 10.34
N PHE A 200 -23.81 -3.42 9.86
CA PHE A 200 -24.90 -2.86 10.68
C PHE A 200 -25.94 -3.91 11.09
N PHE A 201 -26.06 -5.03 10.37
CA PHE A 201 -27.03 -6.10 10.62
C PHE A 201 -26.40 -7.51 10.63
N PRO A 202 -25.34 -7.74 11.45
CA PRO A 202 -24.54 -8.96 11.39
C PRO A 202 -25.31 -10.26 11.68
N PHE A 203 -26.38 -10.20 12.47
CA PHE A 203 -27.20 -11.37 12.82
C PHE A 203 -28.08 -11.90 11.69
N GLN A 204 -28.26 -11.11 10.62
CA GLN A 204 -29.06 -11.46 9.44
C GLN A 204 -28.17 -11.81 8.24
N SER A 205 -26.84 -11.72 8.37
CA SER A 205 -25.91 -11.96 7.28
C SER A 205 -25.58 -13.44 7.15
N SER A 206 -25.76 -13.97 5.93
CA SER A 206 -25.00 -15.14 5.48
C SER A 206 -23.63 -14.65 5.00
N SER A 207 -22.56 -15.13 5.63
CA SER A 207 -21.21 -14.77 5.24
C SER A 207 -20.87 -15.45 3.90
N TYR A 208 -21.12 -14.75 2.80
CA TYR A 208 -20.60 -15.14 1.50
C TYR A 208 -19.24 -14.46 1.31
N PRO A 209 -18.15 -15.22 1.15
CA PRO A 209 -16.84 -14.63 0.93
C PRO A 209 -16.84 -13.86 -0.39
N SER A 210 -16.43 -12.60 -0.35
CA SER A 210 -16.25 -11.75 -1.52
C SER A 210 -15.34 -12.43 -2.54
N LYS A 211 -15.86 -12.70 -3.75
CA LYS A 211 -15.09 -13.28 -4.85
C LYS A 211 -14.30 -12.20 -5.57
N ARG A 212 -13.11 -11.87 -5.06
CA ARG A 212 -12.15 -11.11 -5.87
C ARG A 212 -11.55 -12.00 -6.95
N ALA A 213 -11.58 -11.56 -8.19
CA ALA A 213 -11.08 -12.32 -9.33
C ALA A 213 -9.77 -11.72 -9.85
N PHE A 214 -8.75 -12.57 -10.03
CA PHE A 214 -7.55 -12.17 -10.76
C PHE A 214 -7.81 -12.27 -12.26
N LYS A 215 -7.52 -11.19 -12.98
CA LYS A 215 -7.41 -11.19 -14.43
C LYS A 215 -6.05 -10.60 -14.81
N PRO A 216 -5.19 -11.35 -15.53
CA PRO A 216 -3.92 -10.80 -16.00
C PRO A 216 -4.17 -9.65 -16.96
N SER A 217 -3.34 -8.61 -16.89
CA SER A 217 -3.44 -7.47 -17.79
C SER A 217 -2.88 -7.86 -19.16
N THR A 218 -3.73 -7.87 -20.19
CA THR A 218 -3.30 -8.09 -21.59
C THR A 218 -2.76 -6.81 -22.25
N THR A 219 -2.82 -5.67 -21.55
CA THR A 219 -2.40 -4.37 -22.06
C THR A 219 -0.89 -4.36 -22.30
N GLN A 220 -0.48 -4.13 -23.54
CA GLN A 220 0.92 -3.83 -23.86
C GLN A 220 1.28 -2.50 -23.19
N TYR A 221 2.00 -2.57 -22.06
CA TYR A 221 2.63 -1.40 -21.49
C TYR A 221 3.84 -1.05 -22.33
N ASP A 222 3.85 0.19 -22.81
CA ASP A 222 4.92 0.76 -23.59
C ASP A 222 6.24 0.68 -22.80
N GLN A 223 7.35 0.29 -23.43
CA GLN A 223 8.66 -0.02 -22.82
C GLN A 223 9.36 1.19 -22.16
N VAL A 224 8.62 2.26 -21.87
CA VAL A 224 9.07 3.65 -21.68
C VAL A 224 10.13 3.85 -20.60
N LEU A 225 10.35 2.89 -19.69
CA LEU A 225 11.42 2.99 -18.70
C LEU A 225 12.66 2.12 -18.96
N GLY A 226 12.61 1.10 -19.85
CA GLY A 226 13.75 0.17 -20.05
C GLY A 226 14.26 -0.53 -18.77
N GLN A 227 13.57 -0.34 -17.64
CA GLN A 227 13.96 -0.84 -16.34
C GLN A 227 13.42 -2.24 -16.15
N VAL A 228 14.35 -3.17 -15.88
CA VAL A 228 14.01 -4.57 -15.68
C VAL A 228 14.69 -5.13 -14.43
N LEU A 229 14.13 -6.21 -13.89
CA LEU A 229 14.68 -6.97 -12.78
C LEU A 229 14.92 -8.42 -13.23
N SER A 230 16.14 -8.91 -13.05
CA SER A 230 16.48 -10.31 -13.31
C SER A 230 16.28 -11.13 -12.04
N LEU A 231 15.59 -12.27 -12.16
CA LEU A 231 15.20 -13.15 -11.07
C LEU A 231 15.58 -14.58 -11.39
N LYS A 232 15.93 -15.36 -10.36
CA LYS A 232 16.12 -16.81 -10.46
C LYS A 232 14.92 -17.50 -9.81
N VAL A 233 14.13 -18.20 -10.61
CA VAL A 233 12.86 -18.81 -10.22
C VAL A 233 13.02 -20.30 -10.09
N TYR A 234 12.45 -20.87 -9.03
CA TYR A 234 12.37 -22.30 -8.79
C TYR A 234 10.93 -22.73 -9.05
N LEU A 235 10.72 -23.46 -10.14
CA LEU A 235 9.42 -23.97 -10.59
C LEU A 235 9.23 -25.42 -10.17
N SER A 236 8.00 -25.83 -9.88
CA SER A 236 7.67 -27.23 -9.57
C SER A 236 7.76 -28.11 -10.83
N LYS A 237 8.39 -29.28 -10.73
CA LYS A 237 8.33 -30.32 -11.77
C LYS A 237 6.98 -31.05 -11.80
N HIS A 238 6.29 -31.07 -10.67
CA HIS A 238 5.02 -31.80 -10.50
C HIS A 238 3.80 -30.97 -10.92
N ASP A 239 3.93 -29.64 -10.89
CA ASP A 239 2.84 -28.71 -11.15
C ASP A 239 3.32 -27.62 -12.11
N LYS A 240 2.88 -27.73 -13.35
CA LYS A 240 3.43 -26.98 -14.48
C LYS A 240 3.19 -25.47 -14.29
N GLY A 241 4.27 -24.69 -14.28
CA GLY A 241 4.20 -23.23 -14.14
C GLY A 241 4.01 -22.73 -12.70
N LYS A 242 3.90 -23.64 -11.72
CA LYS A 242 3.84 -23.27 -10.31
C LYS A 242 5.21 -22.81 -9.81
N VAL A 243 5.25 -21.57 -9.32
CA VAL A 243 6.44 -21.02 -8.67
C VAL A 243 6.49 -21.55 -7.24
N VAL A 244 7.63 -22.11 -6.85
CA VAL A 244 7.89 -22.50 -5.46
C VAL A 244 8.56 -21.34 -4.74
N TYR A 245 9.66 -20.83 -5.31
CA TYR A 245 10.41 -19.70 -4.77
C TYR A 245 11.07 -18.84 -5.85
N VAL A 246 11.40 -17.61 -5.49
CA VAL A 246 12.24 -16.70 -6.27
C VAL A 246 13.45 -16.31 -5.42
N GLU A 247 14.66 -16.56 -5.93
CA GLU A 247 15.91 -15.99 -5.41
C GLU A 247 16.16 -14.64 -6.11
N CYS A 248 16.29 -13.59 -5.31
CA CYS A 248 16.41 -12.21 -5.79
C CYS A 248 17.33 -11.34 -4.93
N GLY A 249 17.75 -10.20 -5.50
CA GLY A 249 18.45 -9.13 -4.79
C GLY A 249 17.51 -8.05 -4.24
N GLU A 250 18.09 -6.93 -3.83
CA GLU A 250 17.39 -5.78 -3.23
C GLU A 250 16.32 -5.20 -4.15
N GLY A 251 16.55 -5.13 -5.47
CA GLY A 251 15.64 -4.45 -6.39
C GLY A 251 14.25 -5.09 -6.46
N PHE A 252 14.13 -6.41 -6.28
CA PHE A 252 12.83 -7.08 -6.22
C PHE A 252 12.15 -6.89 -4.87
N ILE A 253 12.92 -6.90 -3.78
CA ILE A 253 12.37 -6.61 -2.44
C ILE A 253 11.90 -5.17 -2.36
N ASP A 254 12.63 -4.22 -2.93
CA ASP A 254 12.22 -2.81 -3.00
C ASP A 254 10.90 -2.65 -3.78
N LEU A 255 10.71 -3.40 -4.88
CA LEU A 255 9.44 -3.45 -5.61
C LEU A 255 8.31 -3.99 -4.73
N LEU A 256 8.52 -5.12 -4.04
CA LEU A 256 7.51 -5.70 -3.14
C LEU A 256 7.18 -4.74 -1.99
N CYS A 257 8.19 -4.16 -1.34
CA CYS A 257 8.01 -3.16 -0.29
C CYS A 257 7.19 -1.96 -0.78
N THR A 258 7.34 -1.57 -2.05
CA THR A 258 6.53 -0.51 -2.67
C THR A 258 5.03 -0.85 -2.67
N PHE A 259 4.65 -2.13 -2.76
CA PHE A 259 3.23 -2.52 -2.69
C PHE A 259 2.57 -2.10 -1.37
N LEU A 260 3.32 -2.13 -0.25
CA LEU A 260 2.80 -1.75 1.06
C LEU A 260 2.55 -0.24 1.20
N VAL A 261 3.26 0.59 0.44
CA VAL A 261 3.17 2.05 0.54
C VAL A 261 2.19 2.65 -0.48
N LEU A 262 1.79 1.86 -1.48
CA LEU A 262 0.81 2.27 -2.48
C LEU A 262 -0.55 2.52 -1.86
N PRO A 263 -1.23 3.63 -2.21
CA PRO A 263 -2.62 3.84 -1.83
C PRO A 263 -3.53 2.81 -2.54
N LEU A 264 -4.61 2.40 -1.85
CA LEU A 264 -5.63 1.52 -2.45
C LEU A 264 -6.16 2.06 -3.78
N GLU A 265 -6.25 3.38 -3.90
CA GLU A 265 -6.66 4.10 -5.12
C GLU A 265 -5.81 3.71 -6.34
N TYR A 266 -4.49 3.59 -6.18
CA TYR A 266 -3.59 3.19 -7.27
C TYR A 266 -3.88 1.76 -7.72
N VAL A 267 -4.19 0.86 -6.77
CA VAL A 267 -4.60 -0.51 -7.09
C VAL A 267 -5.88 -0.47 -7.91
N CYS A 268 -6.89 0.29 -7.49
CA CYS A 268 -8.13 0.40 -8.25
C CYS A 268 -7.92 0.97 -9.66
N GLU A 269 -7.03 1.95 -9.83
CA GLU A 269 -6.69 2.52 -11.14
C GLU A 269 -6.10 1.48 -12.10
N ILE A 270 -5.12 0.67 -11.65
CA ILE A 270 -4.51 -0.36 -12.51
C ILE A 270 -5.49 -1.49 -12.86
N PHE A 271 -6.49 -1.74 -12.02
CA PHE A 271 -7.57 -2.71 -12.26
C PHE A 271 -8.67 -2.16 -13.20
N SER A 272 -8.87 -0.84 -13.21
CA SER A 272 -9.95 -0.14 -13.93
C SER A 272 -9.81 -0.10 -15.47
N ALA A 273 -8.91 -0.89 -16.04
CA ALA A 273 -8.73 -1.05 -17.49
C ALA A 273 -9.78 -1.98 -18.14
N SER A 274 -10.69 -2.58 -17.37
CA SER A 274 -11.78 -3.46 -17.86
C SER A 274 -13.08 -3.27 -17.08
N ASP A 275 -14.23 -3.52 -17.71
CA ASP A 275 -15.58 -3.30 -17.13
C ASP A 275 -15.92 -4.23 -15.94
N ASP A 276 -15.26 -5.39 -15.84
CA ASP A 276 -15.36 -6.35 -14.73
C ASP A 276 -13.96 -6.57 -14.13
N ASP A 277 -13.55 -5.62 -13.27
CA ASP A 277 -12.25 -5.57 -12.61
C ASP A 277 -12.06 -6.62 -11.49
N GLY A 278 -13.11 -7.38 -11.15
CA GLY A 278 -13.03 -8.40 -10.11
C GLY A 278 -12.70 -7.85 -8.72
N LEU A 279 -12.86 -6.55 -8.45
CA LEU A 279 -12.59 -5.93 -7.14
C LEU A 279 -13.82 -5.92 -6.23
N GLY A 280 -15.00 -6.32 -6.73
CA GLY A 280 -16.25 -6.34 -5.96
C GLY A 280 -16.62 -4.96 -5.43
N CYS A 281 -16.96 -4.86 -4.14
CA CYS A 281 -17.35 -3.61 -3.48
C CYS A 281 -16.27 -2.52 -3.55
N ILE A 282 -14.98 -2.90 -3.55
CA ILE A 282 -13.87 -1.93 -3.69
C ILE A 282 -13.90 -1.27 -5.08
N GLY A 283 -14.12 -2.09 -6.12
CA GLY A 283 -14.21 -1.61 -7.50
C GLY A 283 -15.43 -0.71 -7.70
N ASN A 284 -16.58 -1.12 -7.15
CA ASN A 284 -17.81 -0.31 -7.15
C ASN A 284 -17.59 1.05 -6.49
N LEU A 285 -17.00 1.08 -5.29
CA LEU A 285 -16.71 2.30 -4.56
C LEU A 285 -15.80 3.24 -5.35
N PHE A 286 -14.69 2.71 -5.89
CA PHE A 286 -13.76 3.51 -6.67
C PHE A 286 -14.41 4.07 -7.95
N ARG A 287 -15.20 3.25 -8.64
CA ARG A 287 -15.88 3.65 -9.88
C ARG A 287 -16.88 4.78 -9.66
N SER A 288 -17.58 4.80 -8.52
CA SER A 288 -18.47 5.90 -8.15
C SER A 288 -17.76 7.25 -8.02
N PHE A 289 -16.45 7.26 -7.74
CA PHE A 289 -15.64 8.48 -7.71
C PHE A 289 -14.79 8.70 -8.98
N LYS A 290 -14.77 7.72 -9.90
CA LYS A 290 -13.97 7.80 -11.12
C LYS A 290 -14.46 8.97 -11.98
N GLY A 291 -13.58 9.93 -12.25
CA GLY A 291 -13.91 11.17 -12.98
C GLY A 291 -14.18 12.39 -12.07
N LEU A 292 -14.28 12.19 -10.75
CA LEU A 292 -14.26 13.27 -9.76
C LEU A 292 -12.84 13.56 -9.23
N SER A 293 -11.93 12.59 -9.35
CA SER A 293 -10.52 12.73 -8.98
C SER A 293 -9.78 13.64 -9.96
N CYS A 294 -9.44 14.85 -9.54
CA CYS A 294 -8.71 15.83 -10.35
C CYS A 294 -7.18 15.81 -10.11
N SER A 295 -6.69 14.94 -9.22
CA SER A 295 -5.28 14.89 -8.84
C SER A 295 -4.62 13.55 -9.20
N GLU A 296 -3.39 13.62 -9.68
CA GLU A 296 -2.53 12.46 -9.90
C GLU A 296 -2.27 11.71 -8.58
N ILE A 297 -2.30 10.37 -8.63
CA ILE A 297 -2.03 9.53 -7.47
C ILE A 297 -0.53 9.58 -7.18
N ALA A 298 -0.16 10.33 -6.14
CA ALA A 298 1.22 10.45 -5.70
C ALA A 298 1.45 9.83 -4.32
N ILE A 299 2.65 9.29 -4.11
CA ILE A 299 3.14 8.86 -2.79
C ILE A 299 4.20 9.83 -2.26
N PRO A 300 4.45 9.87 -0.93
CA PRO A 300 5.51 10.71 -0.38
C PRO A 300 6.88 10.49 -1.05
N TRP A 301 7.60 11.59 -1.28
CA TRP A 301 8.86 11.65 -2.04
C TRP A 301 9.93 10.64 -1.62
N TYR A 302 10.02 10.33 -0.33
CA TYR A 302 11.01 9.40 0.24
C TYR A 302 10.72 7.91 -0.09
N TYR A 303 9.58 7.58 -0.68
CA TYR A 303 9.31 6.22 -1.17
C TYR A 303 9.91 5.94 -2.55
N SER A 304 10.45 6.95 -3.25
CA SER A 304 11.04 6.82 -4.59
C SER A 304 12.16 5.77 -4.67
N CYS A 305 11.99 4.70 -5.44
CA CYS A 305 13.05 3.70 -5.65
C CYS A 305 13.81 3.96 -6.97
N ARG A 306 15.07 3.50 -7.05
CA ARG A 306 15.89 3.63 -8.27
C ARG A 306 15.22 3.03 -9.51
N LYS A 307 14.56 1.89 -9.31
CA LYS A 307 13.78 1.21 -10.34
C LYS A 307 12.29 1.40 -10.01
N ASN A 308 11.60 2.17 -10.82
CA ASN A 308 10.18 2.45 -10.68
C ASN A 308 9.40 1.66 -11.73
N LEU A 309 9.35 0.33 -11.58
CA LEU A 309 8.69 -0.55 -12.57
C LEU A 309 7.19 -0.24 -12.67
N LEU A 310 6.56 0.22 -11.59
CA LEU A 310 5.14 0.55 -11.56
C LEU A 310 4.84 1.93 -12.20
N GLY A 311 5.85 2.79 -12.36
CA GLY A 311 5.65 4.16 -12.88
C GLY A 311 4.86 5.03 -11.91
N ILE A 312 5.10 4.88 -10.60
CA ILE A 312 4.41 5.64 -9.56
C ILE A 312 4.96 7.06 -9.50
N THR A 313 4.08 8.05 -9.42
CA THR A 313 4.43 9.44 -9.20
C THR A 313 4.71 9.67 -7.72
N VAL A 314 5.74 10.48 -7.44
CA VAL A 314 6.09 10.87 -6.08
C VAL A 314 5.90 12.37 -5.92
N GLN A 315 5.47 12.79 -4.73
CA GLN A 315 5.41 14.21 -4.39
C GLN A 315 6.81 14.82 -4.41
N ASP A 316 6.87 16.15 -4.52
CA ASP A 316 8.11 16.87 -4.30
C ASP A 316 8.51 16.82 -2.81
N PRO A 317 9.82 16.85 -2.50
CA PRO A 317 10.27 17.02 -1.13
C PRO A 317 9.78 18.37 -0.60
N PRO A 318 9.45 18.47 0.71
CA PRO A 318 9.00 19.72 1.28
C PRO A 318 10.08 20.80 1.11
N PRO A 319 9.67 22.06 0.86
CA PRO A 319 10.60 23.15 0.61
C PRO A 319 11.51 23.39 1.82
N SER A 320 12.71 23.89 1.55
CA SER A 320 13.59 24.34 2.63
C SER A 320 13.00 25.55 3.34
N PHE A 321 13.10 25.59 4.66
CA PHE A 321 12.61 26.70 5.47
C PHE A 321 13.71 27.23 6.39
N TYR A 322 13.58 28.49 6.82
CA TYR A 322 14.51 29.11 7.76
C TYR A 322 14.17 28.68 9.19
N HIS A 323 15.12 28.06 9.89
CA HIS A 323 14.95 27.69 11.28
C HIS A 323 15.61 28.74 12.18
N GLU A 324 14.80 29.38 13.03
CA GLU A 324 15.21 30.55 13.82
C GLU A 324 16.34 30.23 14.80
N ASP A 325 16.21 29.19 15.62
CA ASP A 325 17.22 28.84 16.65
C ASP A 325 18.65 28.60 16.10
N ILE A 326 18.76 28.12 14.86
CA ILE A 326 20.05 27.81 14.24
C ILE A 326 20.47 28.85 13.19
N HIS A 327 19.63 29.87 12.95
CA HIS A 327 19.78 30.93 11.96
C HIS A 327 20.16 30.43 10.57
N LYS A 328 19.51 29.36 10.08
CA LYS A 328 19.83 28.72 8.80
C LYS A 328 18.62 28.11 8.11
N HIS A 329 18.68 28.04 6.79
CA HIS A 329 17.77 27.19 6.01
C HIS A 329 18.11 25.72 6.22
N VAL A 330 17.08 24.93 6.49
CA VAL A 330 17.16 23.47 6.60
C VAL A 330 16.40 22.82 5.45
N THR A 331 16.93 21.69 4.98
CA THR A 331 16.34 20.92 3.86
C THR A 331 15.91 19.54 4.35
N ALA A 332 14.88 18.99 3.73
CA ALA A 332 14.42 17.64 4.05
C ALA A 332 15.49 16.59 3.70
N MET A 333 15.76 15.69 4.64
CA MET A 333 16.67 14.56 4.45
C MET A 333 15.93 13.35 3.93
N ASP A 334 16.46 12.72 2.87
CA ASP A 334 15.97 11.39 2.46
C ASP A 334 16.32 10.40 3.58
N PRO A 335 15.34 9.81 4.28
CA PRO A 335 15.57 8.89 5.39
C PRO A 335 16.33 7.61 4.98
N LYS A 336 16.46 7.35 3.68
CA LYS A 336 17.21 6.22 3.11
C LYS A 336 18.69 6.54 2.86
N THR A 337 19.12 7.77 3.10
CA THR A 337 20.51 8.19 2.88
C THR A 337 21.45 7.47 3.84
N GLU A 338 22.36 6.65 3.29
CA GLU A 338 23.51 6.11 4.03
C GLU A 338 24.69 7.09 3.92
N MET A 339 25.30 7.43 5.06
CA MET A 339 26.44 8.38 5.10
C MET A 339 27.80 7.76 4.73
N SER A 340 27.83 6.51 4.26
CA SER A 340 29.07 5.73 4.05
C SER A 340 29.78 5.95 2.70
N GLY A 341 29.36 6.92 1.88
CA GLY A 341 30.00 7.19 0.58
C GLY A 341 29.82 8.62 0.08
N LYS A 342 30.74 9.08 -0.79
CA LYS A 342 30.75 10.43 -1.39
C LYS A 342 29.58 10.71 -2.35
N THR A 343 28.72 9.73 -2.62
CA THR A 343 27.57 9.87 -3.53
C THR A 343 26.26 9.61 -2.78
N ARG A 344 25.45 10.67 -2.60
CA ARG A 344 24.07 10.58 -2.13
C ARG A 344 23.19 10.01 -3.25
N SER A 345 23.33 8.73 -3.56
CA SER A 345 22.38 8.09 -4.47
C SER A 345 21.14 7.68 -3.68
N SER A 346 19.96 8.12 -4.11
CA SER A 346 18.71 7.56 -3.61
C SER A 346 18.73 6.05 -3.82
N GLY A 347 18.58 5.31 -2.74
CA GLY A 347 18.48 3.86 -2.73
C GLY A 347 17.04 3.40 -2.66
N GLY A 348 16.82 2.09 -2.76
CA GLY A 348 15.60 1.50 -2.22
C GLY A 348 15.66 1.35 -0.70
N PHE A 349 14.81 0.51 -0.13
CA PHE A 349 14.65 0.33 1.32
C PHE A 349 15.70 -0.62 1.91
N VAL A 350 16.16 -1.59 1.10
CA VAL A 350 17.02 -2.70 1.51
C VAL A 350 18.47 -2.48 1.05
N LYS A 351 19.42 -3.07 1.78
CA LYS A 351 20.86 -3.02 1.45
C LYS A 351 21.17 -3.82 0.18
N SER A 352 22.02 -3.28 -0.69
CA SER A 352 22.29 -3.81 -2.04
C SER A 352 23.19 -5.06 -2.11
N ASN A 353 23.67 -5.57 -0.97
CA ASN A 353 24.54 -6.74 -0.90
C ASN A 353 23.84 -7.94 -0.22
N LYS A 354 22.50 -7.92 -0.17
CA LYS A 354 21.69 -8.96 0.45
C LYS A 354 20.91 -9.71 -0.62
N LYS A 355 20.82 -11.03 -0.44
CA LYS A 355 19.94 -11.89 -1.23
C LYS A 355 18.76 -12.35 -0.39
N PHE A 356 17.67 -12.64 -1.08
CA PHE A 356 16.41 -13.04 -0.47
C PHE A 356 15.81 -14.19 -1.24
N LEU A 357 15.04 -15.02 -0.53
CA LEU A 357 14.13 -15.98 -1.10
C LEU A 357 12.70 -15.50 -0.86
N VAL A 358 11.87 -15.50 -1.90
CA VAL A 358 10.46 -15.12 -1.82
C VAL A 358 9.59 -16.30 -2.21
N SER A 359 8.67 -16.71 -1.33
CA SER A 359 7.70 -17.77 -1.64
C SER A 359 6.59 -17.27 -2.58
N ASP A 360 5.85 -18.20 -3.17
CA ASP A 360 4.69 -17.90 -4.03
C ASP A 360 3.67 -16.94 -3.38
N ASP A 361 3.50 -17.07 -2.06
CA ASP A 361 2.63 -16.23 -1.25
C ASP A 361 3.32 -15.02 -0.60
N LEU A 362 4.46 -14.60 -1.17
CA LEU A 362 5.26 -13.40 -0.86
C LEU A 362 5.87 -13.34 0.55
N ARG A 363 6.15 -14.48 1.18
CA ARG A 363 7.00 -14.47 2.37
C ARG A 363 8.44 -14.23 1.98
N ILE A 364 9.08 -13.24 2.61
CA ILE A 364 10.47 -12.89 2.36
C ILE A 364 11.35 -13.55 3.42
N THR A 365 12.30 -14.35 2.96
CA THR A 365 13.33 -14.97 3.81
C THR A 365 14.69 -14.40 3.41
N PRO A 366 15.37 -13.61 4.27
CA PRO A 366 16.74 -13.19 4.02
C PRO A 366 17.69 -14.38 3.98
N LEU A 367 18.66 -14.33 3.07
CA LEU A 367 19.67 -15.38 2.93
C LEU A 367 20.96 -14.96 3.63
N SER A 368 21.51 -15.87 4.44
CA SER A 368 22.93 -15.79 4.84
C SER A 368 23.80 -16.15 3.63
N ALA A 369 25.04 -15.66 3.58
CA ALA A 369 25.87 -15.79 2.37
C ALA A 369 25.96 -17.27 1.93
N ASP A 370 25.48 -17.50 0.70
CA ASP A 370 25.21 -18.80 0.06
C ASP A 370 24.14 -19.65 0.77
N LEU A 371 23.05 -19.95 0.05
CA LEU A 371 22.05 -20.95 0.45
C LEU A 371 22.77 -22.26 0.78
N THR A 372 22.87 -22.61 2.06
CA THR A 372 23.38 -23.93 2.39
C THR A 372 22.31 -24.96 2.07
N MET A 373 22.71 -26.15 1.62
CA MET A 373 21.80 -27.29 1.43
C MET A 373 20.90 -27.59 2.65
N ARG A 374 21.30 -27.10 3.83
CA ARG A 374 20.55 -27.22 5.09
C ARG A 374 19.37 -26.25 5.16
N GLU A 375 19.57 -24.97 4.85
CA GLU A 375 18.48 -23.96 4.80
C GLU A 375 17.40 -24.36 3.78
N LEU A 376 17.79 -24.94 2.65
CA LEU A 376 16.86 -25.43 1.62
C LEU A 376 16.10 -26.69 2.05
N LYS A 377 16.75 -27.60 2.78
CA LYS A 377 16.07 -28.76 3.41
C LYS A 377 15.10 -28.34 4.49
N ASP A 378 15.44 -27.32 5.29
CA ASP A 378 14.57 -26.76 6.32
C ASP A 378 13.34 -26.07 5.70
N LEU A 379 13.51 -25.48 4.52
CA LEU A 379 12.42 -24.96 3.67
C LEU A 379 11.64 -26.05 2.91
N LYS A 380 11.97 -27.33 3.11
CA LYS A 380 11.38 -28.50 2.43
C LYS A 380 11.52 -28.46 0.90
N ILE A 381 12.55 -27.80 0.38
CA ILE A 381 12.83 -27.73 -1.05
C ILE A 381 13.66 -28.96 -1.44
N SER A 382 13.06 -29.87 -2.19
CA SER A 382 13.75 -30.96 -2.87
C SER A 382 14.18 -30.49 -4.26
N PHE A 383 15.49 -30.42 -4.53
CA PHE A 383 16.02 -30.04 -5.85
C PHE A 383 15.63 -31.02 -6.94
N ASP A 384 15.38 -32.28 -6.57
CA ASP A 384 14.93 -33.30 -7.51
C ASP A 384 13.54 -32.98 -8.07
N ASP A 385 12.78 -32.12 -7.38
CA ASP A 385 11.39 -31.77 -7.71
C ASP A 385 11.23 -30.36 -8.29
N VAL A 386 12.32 -29.60 -8.51
CA VAL A 386 12.25 -28.23 -9.03
C VAL A 386 13.12 -27.98 -10.27
N THR A 387 12.62 -27.18 -11.20
CA THR A 387 13.41 -26.63 -12.31
C THR A 387 13.80 -25.18 -12.00
N ILE A 388 15.01 -24.79 -12.40
CA ILE A 388 15.53 -23.45 -12.15
C ILE A 388 15.54 -22.67 -13.45
N GLU A 389 14.93 -21.50 -13.46
CA GLU A 389 14.93 -20.59 -14.60
C GLU A 389 15.44 -19.21 -14.22
N GLN A 390 16.07 -18.53 -15.19
CA GLN A 390 16.28 -17.10 -15.11
C GLN A 390 15.21 -16.40 -15.94
N ILE A 391 14.57 -15.40 -15.32
CA ILE A 391 13.59 -14.55 -15.97
C ILE A 391 13.94 -13.08 -15.75
N THR A 392 13.33 -12.23 -16.56
CA THR A 392 13.42 -10.80 -16.43
C THR A 392 12.01 -10.23 -16.39
N ILE A 393 11.69 -9.42 -15.39
CA ILE A 393 10.39 -8.77 -15.25
C ILE A 393 10.49 -7.27 -15.52
N GLY A 394 9.50 -6.73 -16.21
CA GLY A 394 9.33 -5.30 -16.48
C GLY A 394 8.04 -4.75 -15.87
N LYS A 395 7.56 -3.64 -16.41
CA LYS A 395 6.36 -2.94 -15.92
C LYS A 395 5.11 -3.82 -15.93
N ALA A 396 4.87 -4.54 -17.03
CA ALA A 396 3.67 -5.37 -17.18
C ALA A 396 3.62 -6.48 -16.12
N GLU A 397 4.73 -7.19 -15.93
CA GLU A 397 4.84 -8.25 -14.93
C GLU A 397 4.78 -7.69 -13.51
N ALA A 398 5.35 -6.51 -13.25
CA ALA A 398 5.25 -5.85 -11.94
C ALA A 398 3.80 -5.47 -11.60
N ILE A 399 3.02 -4.99 -12.58
CA ILE A 399 1.59 -4.67 -12.42
C ILE A 399 0.80 -5.96 -12.18
N ASN A 400 1.02 -7.01 -12.98
CA ASN A 400 0.35 -8.30 -12.79
C ASN A 400 0.71 -8.94 -11.44
N LEU A 401 1.95 -8.78 -10.98
CA LEU A 401 2.37 -9.19 -9.66
C LEU A 401 1.65 -8.40 -8.57
N LEU A 402 1.52 -7.07 -8.67
CA LEU A 402 0.76 -6.28 -7.71
C LEU A 402 -0.72 -6.70 -7.66
N LYS A 403 -1.36 -6.88 -8.83
CA LYS A 403 -2.75 -7.35 -8.93
C LYS A 403 -2.94 -8.71 -8.26
N SER A 404 -2.10 -9.68 -8.60
CA SER A 404 -2.17 -11.03 -8.01
C SER A 404 -1.84 -11.03 -6.52
N SER A 405 -0.93 -10.17 -6.05
CA SER A 405 -0.62 -9.98 -4.64
C SER A 405 -1.84 -9.51 -3.84
N PHE A 406 -2.71 -8.69 -4.46
CA PHE A 406 -3.90 -8.14 -3.81
C PHE A 406 -5.06 -9.14 -3.70
N VAL A 407 -5.23 -10.03 -4.69
CA VAL A 407 -6.43 -10.88 -4.80
C VAL A 407 -6.18 -12.39 -4.64
N THR A 408 -4.94 -12.87 -4.78
CA THR A 408 -4.61 -14.31 -4.75
C THR A 408 -3.73 -14.68 -3.57
N SER A 409 -3.67 -15.98 -3.24
CA SER A 409 -2.71 -16.57 -2.30
C SER A 409 -1.44 -17.13 -2.96
N SER A 410 -1.32 -17.01 -4.29
CA SER A 410 -0.21 -17.53 -5.11
C SER A 410 0.24 -16.45 -6.09
N ALA A 411 0.78 -15.34 -5.55
CA ALA A 411 1.03 -14.14 -6.32
C ALA A 411 2.11 -14.33 -7.40
N LEU A 412 3.17 -15.10 -7.13
CA LEU A 412 4.23 -15.30 -8.11
C LEU A 412 3.76 -16.17 -9.28
N THR A 413 3.09 -17.28 -8.97
CA THR A 413 2.51 -18.19 -9.97
C THR A 413 1.51 -17.47 -10.87
N ASN A 414 0.57 -16.71 -10.28
CA ASN A 414 -0.46 -16.01 -11.05
C ASN A 414 0.10 -14.79 -11.79
N GLY A 415 0.87 -13.95 -11.10
CA GLY A 415 1.39 -12.67 -11.62
C GLY A 415 2.47 -12.82 -12.69
N LEU A 416 3.20 -13.94 -12.70
CA LEU A 416 4.28 -14.21 -13.66
C LEU A 416 3.93 -15.32 -14.66
N SER A 417 2.69 -15.82 -14.64
CA SER A 417 2.21 -16.93 -15.48
C SER A 417 2.55 -16.77 -16.97
N ASP A 418 2.40 -15.57 -17.54
CA ASP A 418 2.69 -15.29 -18.96
C ASP A 418 4.14 -15.58 -19.37
N LEU A 419 5.10 -15.41 -18.45
CA LEU A 419 6.52 -15.69 -18.71
C LEU A 419 6.80 -17.19 -18.78
N PHE A 420 6.02 -18.00 -18.08
CA PHE A 420 6.16 -19.45 -18.08
C PHE A 420 5.38 -20.08 -19.24
N SER A 421 4.24 -19.51 -19.63
CA SER A 421 3.43 -19.97 -20.77
C SER A 421 4.11 -19.76 -22.12
N LYS A 422 4.76 -18.61 -22.36
CA LYS A 422 5.40 -18.27 -23.64
C LYS A 422 6.62 -19.12 -23.99
N LYS A 423 7.26 -19.77 -23.02
CA LYS A 423 8.43 -20.63 -23.24
C LYS A 423 8.08 -22.08 -23.59
N LEU A 424 6.79 -22.45 -23.55
CA LEU A 424 6.31 -23.82 -23.74
C LEU A 424 5.85 -24.12 -25.17
N GLU A 425 5.81 -23.11 -26.04
CA GLU A 425 5.47 -23.24 -27.47
C GLU A 425 6.71 -23.22 -28.38
N GLY A 426 7.92 -23.19 -27.80
CA GLY A 426 9.21 -23.11 -28.50
C GLY A 426 9.97 -24.43 -28.54
#